data_AF-A0AAV8WT44-F1
#
_entry.id   AF-A0AAV8WT44-F1
#
_cell.length_a   1.000
_cell.length_b   1.000
_cell.length_c   1.000
_cell.angle_alpha   90.00
_cell.angle_beta   90.00
_cell.angle_gamma   90.00
#
_symmetry.space_group_name_H-M   'P 1'
#
loop_
_entity.id
_entity.type
_entity.pdbx_description
1 polymer ?
#
loop_
_entity_poly.entity_id
_entity_poly.type
_entity_poly.pdbx_seq_one_letter_code
_entity_poly.pdbx_strand_id
1 'polypeptide(L)'
;MLKRILYLLFGGLSNLLYHVSLPDSLWKGSTFQDEPREVLIRVYGQTHGEGALEALITESVIFTLLSERGLGPKLHGIFPGGRIEQYINARPLLTKELADENLSVLIAQKMAAIHSMEVRFCLF
;
A
#
# COMPACT_ATOMS: atom_id res chain seq x y z
N MET A 1 8.80 26.42 -13.47
CA MET A 1 7.97 25.29 -13.96
C MET A 1 7.76 24.34 -12.78
N LEU A 2 6.64 24.44 -12.05
CA LEU A 2 6.33 23.49 -10.97
C LEU A 2 6.07 22.11 -11.59
N LYS A 3 7.05 21.21 -11.55
CA LYS A 3 6.82 19.80 -11.86
C LYS A 3 5.85 19.27 -10.79
N ARG A 4 4.70 18.76 -11.20
CA ARG A 4 3.70 18.19 -10.28
C ARG A 4 4.35 17.05 -9.49
N ILE A 5 4.39 17.20 -8.18
CA ILE A 5 4.94 16.22 -7.23
C ILE A 5 3.90 15.13 -6.91
N LEU A 6 2.62 15.36 -7.26
CA LEU A 6 1.46 14.56 -6.88
C LEU A 6 0.69 14.07 -8.12
N TYR A 7 0.39 12.77 -8.17
CA TYR A 7 -0.42 12.11 -9.20
C TYR A 7 -1.57 11.35 -8.56
N LEU A 8 -2.81 11.65 -8.96
CA LEU A 8 -3.98 10.87 -8.56
C LEU A 8 -3.99 9.55 -9.35
N LEU A 9 -4.05 8.44 -8.63
CA LEU A 9 -4.16 7.11 -9.22
C LEU A 9 -5.61 6.62 -9.14
N PHE A 10 -6.07 5.98 -10.22
CA PHE A 10 -7.33 5.25 -10.21
C PHE A 10 -7.16 3.99 -9.35
N GLY A 11 -7.98 3.88 -8.30
CA GLY A 11 -7.96 2.80 -7.32
C GLY A 11 -9.32 2.15 -7.15
N GLY A 12 -9.49 1.44 -6.02
CA GLY A 12 -10.79 0.93 -5.59
C GLY A 12 -11.75 2.06 -5.19
N LEU A 13 -13.00 1.69 -4.86
CA LEU A 13 -14.05 2.66 -4.51
C LEU A 13 -13.89 3.25 -3.10
N SER A 14 -13.11 2.60 -2.23
CA SER A 14 -13.05 2.91 -0.80
C SER A 14 -11.93 3.87 -0.41
N ASN A 15 -11.07 4.24 -1.35
CA ASN A 15 -9.81 4.93 -1.05
C ASN A 15 -9.35 5.83 -2.19
N LEU A 16 -8.77 6.98 -1.82
CA LEU A 16 -8.07 7.88 -2.72
C LEU A 16 -6.58 7.54 -2.67
N LEU A 17 -5.97 7.42 -3.85
CA LEU A 17 -4.56 7.05 -4.01
C LEU A 17 -3.79 8.18 -4.67
N TYR A 18 -2.73 8.61 -4.01
CA TYR A 18 -1.85 9.65 -4.51
C TYR A 18 -0.42 9.13 -4.59
N HIS A 19 0.14 9.06 -5.79
CA HIS A 19 1.56 8.85 -5.98
C HIS A 19 2.28 10.19 -5.80
N VAL A 20 3.23 10.21 -4.87
CA VAL A 20 4.07 11.36 -4.58
C VAL A 20 5.48 11.03 -5.00
N SER A 21 6.10 11.88 -5.84
CA SER A 21 7.49 11.68 -6.27
C SER A 21 8.28 12.98 -6.23
N LEU A 22 9.48 12.91 -5.66
CA LEU A 22 10.39 14.03 -5.61
C LEU A 22 11.15 14.19 -6.94
N PRO A 23 11.28 15.43 -7.46
CA PRO A 23 12.17 15.73 -8.59
C PRO A 23 13.63 15.40 -8.27
N ASP A 24 14.39 14.96 -9.27
CA ASP A 24 15.81 14.56 -9.12
C ASP A 24 16.67 15.64 -8.48
N SER A 25 16.38 16.92 -8.73
CA SER A 25 17.12 18.05 -8.17
C SER A 25 16.95 18.19 -6.66
N LEU A 26 15.79 17.83 -6.12
CA LEU A 26 15.51 17.88 -4.68
C LEU A 26 16.02 16.60 -3.98
N TRP A 27 15.88 15.46 -4.64
CA TRP A 27 16.35 14.18 -4.10
C TRP A 27 17.88 14.12 -3.99
N LYS A 28 18.62 14.53 -5.03
CA LYS A 28 20.09 14.48 -5.01
C LYS A 28 20.73 15.49 -4.05
N GLY A 29 19.99 16.51 -3.64
CA GLY A 29 20.43 17.50 -2.66
C GLY A 29 20.01 17.18 -1.23
N SER A 30 19.29 16.08 -0.99
CA SER A 30 18.85 15.72 0.37
C SER A 30 20.01 15.11 1.16
N THR A 31 20.08 15.46 2.44
CA THR A 31 20.98 14.84 3.42
C THR A 31 20.46 13.49 3.91
N PHE A 32 19.22 13.14 3.57
CA PHE A 32 18.51 11.94 4.02
C PHE A 32 18.50 10.90 2.91
N GLN A 33 19.60 10.15 2.76
CA GLN A 33 19.73 9.12 1.72
C GLN A 33 18.83 7.89 1.97
N ASP A 34 18.33 7.72 3.20
CA ASP A 34 17.49 6.58 3.59
C ASP A 34 15.99 6.78 3.32
N GLU A 35 15.57 7.99 2.92
CA GLU A 35 14.18 8.28 2.60
C GLU A 35 13.76 7.70 1.23
N PRO A 36 12.49 7.33 1.03
CA PRO A 36 12.01 6.95 -0.29
C PRO A 36 11.85 8.20 -1.18
N ARG A 37 12.38 8.15 -2.41
CA ARG A 37 12.15 9.19 -3.42
C ARG A 37 10.68 9.34 -3.80
N GLU A 38 9.95 8.24 -3.79
CA GLU A 38 8.55 8.17 -4.14
C GLU A 38 7.77 7.29 -3.19
N VAL A 39 6.53 7.68 -2.91
CA VAL A 39 5.62 6.99 -2.00
C VAL A 39 4.21 7.00 -2.56
N LEU A 40 3.39 6.09 -2.05
CA LEU A 40 1.96 6.06 -2.27
C LEU A 40 1.25 6.51 -0.99
N ILE A 41 0.49 7.59 -1.07
CA ILE A 41 -0.41 8.00 -0.01
C ILE A 41 -1.78 7.41 -0.27
N ARG A 42 -2.30 6.67 0.70
CA ARG A 42 -3.65 6.13 0.68
C ARG A 42 -4.49 6.86 1.72
N VAL A 43 -5.57 7.48 1.27
CA VAL A 43 -6.56 8.16 2.13
C VAL A 43 -7.84 7.35 2.10
N TYR A 44 -8.35 6.98 3.27
CA TYR A 44 -9.61 6.29 3.43
C TYR A 44 -10.77 7.28 3.44
N GLY A 45 -11.90 6.87 2.86
CA GLY A 45 -13.16 7.59 3.02
C GLY A 45 -13.65 7.58 4.47
N GLN A 46 -14.65 8.40 4.79
CA GLN A 46 -15.21 8.42 6.14
C GLN A 46 -15.96 7.12 6.46
N THR A 47 -15.38 6.30 7.31
CA THR A 47 -16.04 5.14 7.93
C THR A 47 -16.99 5.64 9.01
N HIS A 48 -18.29 5.69 8.71
CA HIS A 48 -19.33 6.01 9.68
C HIS A 48 -19.86 4.71 10.29
N GLY A 49 -19.69 4.50 11.60
CA GLY A 49 -20.26 3.37 12.32
C GLY A 49 -19.52 3.01 13.62
N GLU A 50 -20.23 2.35 14.54
CA GLU A 50 -19.61 1.67 15.68
C GLU A 50 -18.69 0.55 15.13
N GLY A 51 -17.41 0.54 15.51
CA GLY A 51 -16.42 -0.41 14.99
C GLY A 51 -15.41 0.15 13.98
N ALA A 52 -15.57 1.40 13.53
CA ALA A 52 -14.67 2.02 12.56
C ALA A 52 -13.23 2.13 13.07
N LEU A 53 -13.06 2.45 14.36
CA LEU A 53 -11.75 2.58 14.98
C LEU A 53 -11.06 1.21 15.12
N GLU A 54 -11.79 0.19 15.56
CA GLU A 54 -11.32 -1.18 15.70
C GLU A 54 -10.89 -1.77 14.35
N ALA A 55 -11.66 -1.50 13.29
CA ALA A 55 -11.32 -1.90 11.93
C ALA A 55 -10.03 -1.24 11.45
N LEU A 56 -9.84 0.06 11.69
CA LEU A 56 -8.62 0.78 11.34
C LEU A 56 -7.39 0.28 12.11
N ILE A 57 -7.54 0.00 13.40
CA ILE A 57 -6.47 -0.58 14.23
C ILE A 57 -6.09 -1.96 13.67
N THR A 58 -7.08 -2.81 13.42
CA THR A 58 -6.86 -4.16 12.89
C THR A 58 -6.19 -4.11 11.52
N GLU A 59 -6.66 -3.25 10.61
CA GLU A 59 -6.04 -3.06 9.29
C GLU A 59 -4.59 -2.60 9.42
N SER A 60 -4.31 -1.68 10.34
CA SER A 60 -2.97 -1.15 10.59
C SER A 60 -2.01 -2.22 11.09
N VAL A 61 -2.45 -3.08 12.01
CA VAL A 61 -1.66 -4.21 12.53
C VAL A 61 -1.37 -5.21 11.41
N ILE A 62 -2.40 -5.59 10.64
CA ILE A 62 -2.25 -6.51 9.51
C ILE A 62 -1.27 -5.95 8.48
N PHE A 63 -1.42 -4.68 8.11
CA PHE A 63 -0.56 -4.04 7.11
C PHE A 63 0.89 -3.96 7.57
N THR A 64 1.11 -3.58 8.84
CA THR A 64 2.45 -3.54 9.44
C THR A 64 3.10 -4.92 9.38
N LEU A 65 2.38 -5.97 9.78
CA LEU A 65 2.89 -7.33 9.75
C LEU A 65 3.26 -7.79 8.33
N LEU A 66 2.42 -7.48 7.34
CA LEU A 66 2.68 -7.82 5.95
C LEU A 66 3.91 -7.07 5.40
N SER A 67 4.07 -5.80 5.75
CA SER A 67 5.24 -4.98 5.41
C SER A 67 6.52 -5.58 5.99
N GLU A 68 6.55 -5.89 7.29
CA GLU A 68 7.73 -6.43 7.98
C GLU A 68 8.15 -7.81 7.44
N ARG A 69 7.21 -8.59 6.91
CA ARG A 69 7.48 -9.90 6.29
C ARG A 69 7.81 -9.82 4.80
N GLY A 70 7.80 -8.63 4.19
CA GLY A 70 8.02 -8.46 2.75
C GLY A 70 6.90 -9.04 1.89
N LEU A 71 5.69 -9.16 2.43
CA LEU A 71 4.51 -9.72 1.77
C LEU A 71 3.53 -8.65 1.30
N GLY A 72 3.81 -7.39 1.63
CA GLY A 72 3.13 -6.21 1.11
C GLY A 72 4.11 -5.07 0.84
N PRO A 73 3.61 -3.92 0.35
CA PRO A 73 4.41 -2.71 0.23
C PRO A 73 4.96 -2.30 1.60
N LYS A 74 6.19 -1.77 1.64
CA LYS A 74 6.76 -1.25 2.88
C LYS A 74 5.88 -0.13 3.47
N LEU A 75 5.57 -0.21 4.75
CA LEU A 75 4.87 0.85 5.48
C LEU A 75 5.87 1.93 5.88
N HIS A 76 5.61 3.19 5.50
CA HIS A 76 6.43 4.34 5.90
C HIS A 76 5.80 5.15 7.04
N GLY A 77 4.48 5.15 7.16
CA GLY A 77 3.80 5.82 8.27
C GLY A 77 2.28 5.69 8.22
N ILE A 78 1.63 5.91 9.36
CA ILE A 78 0.17 5.90 9.51
C ILE A 78 -0.26 7.26 10.05
N PHE A 79 -1.40 7.77 9.59
CA PHE A 79 -1.99 9.02 10.06
C PHE A 79 -3.52 8.89 10.14
N PRO A 80 -4.23 9.78 10.86
CA PRO A 80 -5.68 9.75 10.90
C PRO A 80 -6.30 9.80 9.49
N GLY A 81 -7.03 8.75 9.11
CA GLY A 81 -7.68 8.66 7.81
C GLY A 81 -6.78 8.17 6.67
N GLY A 82 -5.57 7.64 6.93
CA GLY A 82 -4.73 7.10 5.86
C GLY A 82 -3.38 6.54 6.28
N ARG A 83 -2.57 6.20 5.27
CA ARG A 83 -1.20 5.72 5.45
C ARG A 83 -0.31 6.08 4.27
N ILE A 84 0.99 6.04 4.51
CA ILE A 84 2.05 6.23 3.52
C ILE A 84 2.73 4.87 3.34
N GLU A 85 2.65 4.34 2.12
CA GLU A 85 3.19 3.03 1.74
C GLU A 85 4.16 3.16 0.57
N GLN A 86 5.01 2.15 0.37
CA GLN A 86 5.88 2.06 -0.77
C GLN A 86 5.06 2.11 -2.06
N TYR A 87 5.47 2.97 -3.00
CA TYR A 87 4.91 2.94 -4.34
C TYR A 87 5.47 1.73 -5.11
N ILE A 88 4.57 0.92 -5.67
CA ILE A 88 4.93 -0.17 -6.58
C ILE A 88 4.54 0.27 -7.99
N ASN A 89 5.53 0.41 -8.86
CA ASN A 89 5.30 0.70 -10.28
C ASN A 89 4.78 -0.55 -11.00
N ALA A 90 3.48 -0.81 -10.83
CA ALA A 90 2.78 -1.91 -11.45
C ALA A 90 1.37 -1.49 -11.87
N ARG A 91 0.81 -2.25 -12.81
CA ARG A 91 -0.58 -2.12 -13.26
C ARG A 91 -1.43 -3.22 -12.62
N PRO A 92 -2.65 -2.91 -12.14
CA PRO A 92 -3.58 -3.94 -11.70
C PRO A 92 -4.04 -4.81 -12.89
N LEU A 93 -4.27 -6.10 -12.63
CA LEU A 93 -4.88 -7.00 -13.61
C LEU A 93 -6.31 -6.55 -13.95
N LEU A 94 -6.70 -6.71 -15.21
CA LEU A 94 -8.07 -6.59 -15.68
C LEU A 94 -8.82 -7.87 -15.34
N THR A 95 -10.14 -7.75 -15.17
CA THR A 95 -11.02 -8.90 -14.92
C THR A 95 -10.83 -10.02 -15.95
N LYS A 96 -10.66 -9.68 -17.23
CA LYS A 96 -10.43 -10.66 -18.30
C LYS A 96 -9.10 -11.41 -18.18
N GLU A 97 -8.09 -10.80 -17.57
CA GLU A 97 -6.76 -11.41 -17.39
C GLU A 97 -6.75 -12.41 -16.24
N LEU A 98 -7.73 -12.34 -15.33
CA LEU A 98 -7.88 -13.31 -14.25
C LEU A 98 -8.22 -14.72 -14.74
N ALA A 99 -8.77 -14.85 -15.96
CA ALA A 99 -9.11 -16.12 -16.58
C ALA A 99 -7.94 -16.75 -17.35
N ASP A 100 -6.81 -16.03 -17.51
CA ASP A 100 -5.61 -16.61 -18.13
C ASP A 100 -5.01 -17.69 -17.22
N GLU A 101 -4.75 -18.87 -17.78
CA GLU A 101 -4.29 -20.03 -17.00
C GLU A 101 -2.96 -19.77 -16.30
N ASN A 102 -2.01 -19.10 -16.96
CA ASN A 102 -0.69 -18.83 -16.40
C ASN A 102 -0.76 -17.81 -15.26
N LEU A 103 -1.53 -16.74 -15.45
CA LEU A 103 -1.78 -15.75 -14.40
C LEU A 103 -2.55 -16.35 -13.23
N SER A 104 -3.55 -17.20 -13.49
CA SER A 104 -4.35 -17.84 -12.46
C SER A 104 -3.52 -18.76 -11.57
N VAL A 105 -2.59 -19.54 -12.14
CA VAL A 105 -1.63 -20.35 -11.36
C VAL A 105 -0.76 -19.46 -10.47
N LEU A 106 -0.27 -18.33 -10.98
CA LEU A 106 0.53 -17.39 -10.18
C LEU A 106 -0.29 -16.77 -9.03
N ILE A 107 -1.54 -16.38 -9.29
CA ILE A 107 -2.45 -15.88 -8.27
C ILE A 107 -2.68 -16.95 -7.20
N ALA A 108 -2.94 -18.20 -7.58
CA ALA A 108 -3.16 -19.31 -6.66
C ALA A 108 -1.94 -19.56 -5.75
N GLN A 109 -0.72 -19.51 -6.31
CA GLN A 109 0.53 -19.63 -5.54
C GLN A 109 0.69 -18.49 -4.52
N LYS A 110 0.40 -17.25 -4.91
CA LYS A 110 0.46 -16.09 -4.01
C LYS A 110 -0.59 -16.17 -2.91
N MET A 111 -1.81 -16.59 -3.24
CA MET A 111 -2.88 -16.82 -2.27
C MET A 111 -2.53 -17.95 -1.29
N ALA A 112 -1.96 -19.06 -1.76
CA ALA A 112 -1.49 -20.14 -0.89
C ALA A 112 -0.42 -19.65 0.10
N ALA A 113 0.56 -18.86 -0.37
CA ALA A 113 1.58 -18.28 0.50
C ALA A 113 0.98 -17.35 1.58
N ILE A 114 -0.04 -16.57 1.24
CA ILE A 114 -0.76 -15.72 2.21
C ILE A 114 -1.54 -16.60 3.22
N HIS A 115 -2.26 -17.62 2.75
CA HIS A 115 -3.06 -18.50 3.60
C HIS A 115 -2.22 -19.39 4.53
N SER A 116 -1.01 -19.77 4.12
CA SER A 116 -0.08 -20.53 4.96
C SER A 116 0.70 -19.66 5.95
N MET A 117 0.43 -18.36 6.01
CA MET A 117 1.15 -17.47 6.89
C MET A 117 0.72 -17.67 8.35
N GLU A 118 1.66 -18.02 9.21
CA GLU A 118 1.43 -17.99 10.66
C GLU A 118 1.38 -16.54 11.15
N VAL A 119 0.17 -16.01 11.27
CA VAL A 119 -0.08 -14.74 11.93
C VAL A 119 -0.13 -14.99 13.44
N ARG A 120 1.04 -14.95 14.07
CA ARG A 120 1.12 -14.80 15.53
C ARG A 120 0.71 -13.37 15.84
N PHE A 121 -0.56 -13.18 16.15
CA PHE A 121 -0.97 -11.98 16.86
C PHE A 121 -0.26 -12.02 18.21
N CYS A 122 0.77 -11.18 18.40
CA CYS A 122 1.21 -10.82 19.73
C CYS A 122 0.05 -10.08 20.39
N LEU A 123 -0.88 -10.84 20.96
CA LEU A 123 -1.74 -10.35 22.02
C LEU A 123 -0.82 -10.09 23.21
N PHE A 124 -0.87 -8.86 23.72
CA PHE A 124 -0.46 -8.56 25.08
C PHE A 124 -1.25 -9.41 26.07
#